data_AF-A0A5C7MSA8-F1
#
_entry.id   AF-A0A5C7MSA8-F1
#
_cell.length_a   1.000
_cell.length_b   1.000
_cell.length_c   1.000
_cell.angle_alpha   90.00
_cell.angle_beta   90.00
_cell.angle_gamma   90.00
#
_symmetry.space_group_name_H-M   'P 1'
#
loop_
_entity.id
_entity.type
_entity.pdbx_description
1 polymer ?
#
loop_
_entity_poly.entity_id
_entity_poly.type
_entity_poly.pdbx_seq_one_letter_code
_entity_poly.pdbx_strand_id
1 'polypeptide(L)'
;GFLLGVAQPPAAVTGAVLSLGAVLLLARGDGRGGAPAATLMVLAGAALHAFTSSILAFILSQTRRQEGLGILFWLLGSLEAPSYARLLPLLAMAATVLGALFALAPTLNLLSLGDDPARSLGLDPTRVRWGFLLLTAAATGLAVTLNGVVPFVGLVVPHAARLLAGFDHRRALPLSAFLGAVLVVAADGVGRTVRAPEEIPVGVVTALVGAPFFLVLLRRERNKLG
;
A
#
# COMPACT_ATOMS: atom_id res chain seq x y z
N GLY A 1 18.40 2.30 -18.55
CA GLY A 1 18.59 3.56 -19.31
C GLY A 1 17.30 4.32 -19.49
N PHE A 2 16.46 3.96 -20.46
CA PHE A 2 15.15 4.59 -20.71
C PHE A 2 14.02 3.55 -20.75
N LEU A 3 14.22 2.43 -21.46
CA LEU A 3 13.27 1.31 -21.54
C LEU A 3 12.93 0.69 -20.17
N LEU A 4 13.94 0.51 -19.29
CA LEU A 4 13.72 0.04 -17.92
C LEU A 4 12.86 1.03 -17.10
N GLY A 5 13.01 2.34 -17.31
CA GLY A 5 12.22 3.35 -16.60
C GLY A 5 10.78 3.47 -17.08
N VAL A 6 10.51 3.15 -18.36
CA VAL A 6 9.16 3.09 -18.93
C VAL A 6 8.45 1.77 -18.59
N ALA A 7 9.21 0.67 -18.46
CA ALA A 7 8.67 -0.64 -18.09
C ALA A 7 8.40 -0.78 -16.58
N GLN A 8 9.05 0.01 -15.73
CA GLN A 8 8.90 -0.04 -14.27
C GLN A 8 7.46 0.22 -13.77
N PRO A 9 6.78 1.31 -14.17
CA PRO A 9 5.40 1.56 -13.76
C PRO A 9 4.40 0.44 -14.11
N PRO A 10 4.31 -0.03 -15.37
CA PRO A 10 3.38 -1.10 -15.71
C PRO A 10 3.76 -2.42 -15.04
N ALA A 11 5.04 -2.72 -14.85
CA ALA A 11 5.48 -3.93 -14.15
C ALA A 11 5.04 -3.93 -12.67
N ALA A 12 5.25 -2.82 -11.95
CA ALA A 12 4.87 -2.71 -10.54
C ALA A 12 3.34 -2.74 -10.35
N VAL A 13 2.59 -2.04 -11.21
CA VAL A 13 1.12 -2.07 -11.19
C VAL A 13 0.60 -3.46 -11.51
N THR A 14 1.15 -4.13 -12.52
CA THR A 14 0.76 -5.51 -12.86
C THR A 14 1.09 -6.46 -11.72
N GLY A 15 2.28 -6.33 -11.10
CA GLY A 15 2.66 -7.10 -9.93
C GLY A 15 1.71 -6.89 -8.75
N ALA A 16 1.27 -5.66 -8.50
CA ALA A 16 0.30 -5.34 -7.46
C ALA A 16 -1.07 -5.99 -7.73
N VAL A 17 -1.57 -5.89 -8.97
CA VAL A 17 -2.86 -6.49 -9.37
C VAL A 17 -2.81 -8.01 -9.32
N LEU A 18 -1.73 -8.63 -9.82
CA LEU A 18 -1.55 -10.09 -9.75
C LEU A 18 -1.45 -10.57 -8.31
N SER A 19 -0.71 -9.86 -7.46
CA SER A 19 -0.58 -10.20 -6.05
C SER A 19 -1.92 -10.10 -5.32
N LEU A 20 -2.67 -9.03 -5.57
CA LEU A 20 -4.03 -8.87 -5.05
C LEU A 20 -4.93 -10.03 -5.50
N GLY A 21 -4.91 -10.36 -6.79
CA GLY A 21 -5.67 -11.49 -7.34
C GLY A 21 -5.32 -12.82 -6.67
N ALA A 22 -4.03 -13.10 -6.49
CA ALA A 22 -3.54 -14.30 -5.82
C ALA A 22 -4.01 -14.37 -4.35
N VAL A 23 -3.87 -13.28 -3.58
CA VAL A 23 -4.37 -13.23 -2.19
C VAL A 23 -5.87 -13.45 -2.14
N LEU A 24 -6.63 -12.79 -3.03
CA LEU A 24 -8.08 -12.94 -3.06
C LEU A 24 -8.50 -14.35 -3.44
N LEU A 25 -7.77 -15.03 -4.33
CA LEU A 25 -8.02 -16.42 -4.72
C LEU A 25 -7.72 -17.39 -3.58
N LEU A 26 -6.56 -17.25 -2.93
CA LEU A 26 -6.15 -18.08 -1.80
C LEU A 26 -7.04 -17.89 -0.57
N ALA A 27 -7.58 -16.68 -0.39
CA ALA A 27 -8.46 -16.36 0.73
C ALA A 27 -9.95 -16.71 0.44
N ARG A 28 -10.31 -17.21 -0.76
CA ARG A 28 -11.69 -17.65 -1.02
C ARG A 28 -11.99 -18.89 -0.18
N GLY A 29 -12.99 -18.81 0.69
CA GLY A 29 -13.57 -19.98 1.36
C GLY A 29 -14.56 -20.72 0.44
N ASP A 30 -14.86 -21.99 0.78
CA ASP A 30 -15.67 -22.95 0.01
C ASP A 30 -17.17 -22.60 -0.14
N GLY A 31 -17.49 -21.42 -0.67
CA GLY A 31 -18.81 -21.18 -1.28
C GLY A 31 -19.97 -20.78 -0.36
N ARG A 32 -19.76 -20.58 0.95
CA ARG A 32 -20.79 -19.98 1.82
C ARG A 32 -20.68 -18.46 1.90
N GLY A 33 -20.82 -17.76 0.76
CA GLY A 33 -21.27 -16.36 0.62
C GLY A 33 -20.70 -15.24 1.52
N GLY A 34 -19.77 -15.51 2.42
CA GLY A 34 -19.19 -14.58 3.38
C GLY A 34 -17.86 -14.07 2.88
N ALA A 35 -17.55 -12.81 3.19
CA ALA A 35 -16.22 -12.25 2.96
C ALA A 35 -15.15 -13.21 3.52
N PRO A 36 -14.00 -13.37 2.85
CA PRO A 36 -12.86 -14.08 3.40
C PRO A 36 -12.61 -13.65 4.85
N ALA A 37 -12.47 -14.61 5.76
CA ALA A 37 -12.12 -14.29 7.14
C ALA A 37 -10.85 -13.42 7.10
N ALA A 38 -10.86 -12.27 7.79
CA ALA A 38 -9.74 -11.33 7.78
C ALA A 38 -8.40 -12.03 8.08
N THR A 39 -8.44 -13.04 8.96
CA THR A 39 -7.31 -13.94 9.26
C THR A 39 -6.75 -14.66 8.02
N LEU A 40 -7.61 -15.23 7.16
CA LEU A 40 -7.17 -15.92 5.94
C LEU A 40 -6.54 -14.95 4.93
N MET A 41 -7.08 -13.74 4.79
CA MET A 41 -6.45 -12.71 3.95
C MET A 41 -5.05 -12.33 4.44
N VAL A 42 -4.88 -12.20 5.76
CA VAL A 42 -3.56 -11.90 6.37
C VAL A 42 -2.59 -13.05 6.15
N LEU A 43 -3.01 -14.30 6.39
CA LEU A 43 -2.17 -15.48 6.16
C LEU A 43 -1.81 -15.68 4.68
N ALA A 44 -2.77 -15.53 3.77
CA ALA A 44 -2.55 -15.61 2.34
C ALA A 44 -1.56 -14.52 1.87
N GLY A 45 -1.72 -13.29 2.35
CA GLY A 45 -0.79 -12.20 2.09
C GLY A 45 0.63 -12.49 2.62
N ALA A 46 0.75 -13.00 3.85
CA ALA A 46 2.04 -13.35 4.43
C ALA A 46 2.74 -14.49 3.68
N ALA A 47 1.99 -15.52 3.28
CA ALA A 47 2.52 -16.63 2.48
C ALA A 47 2.99 -16.16 1.10
N LEU A 48 2.19 -15.33 0.42
CA LEU A 48 2.55 -14.76 -0.88
C LEU A 48 3.78 -13.84 -0.77
N HIS A 49 3.87 -13.04 0.28
CA HIS A 49 5.04 -12.20 0.55
C HIS A 49 6.31 -13.05 0.74
N ALA A 50 6.25 -14.13 1.52
CA ALA A 50 7.39 -15.04 1.72
C ALA A 50 7.81 -15.72 0.40
N PHE A 51 6.85 -16.17 -0.40
CA PHE A 51 7.11 -16.78 -1.71
C PHE A 51 7.78 -15.81 -2.69
N THR A 52 7.19 -14.62 -2.87
CA THR A 52 7.74 -13.58 -3.75
C THR A 52 9.10 -13.07 -3.28
N SER A 53 9.32 -12.97 -1.97
CA SER A 53 10.63 -12.63 -1.39
C SER A 53 11.68 -13.70 -1.67
N SER A 54 11.29 -14.98 -1.68
CA SER A 54 12.19 -16.09 -2.03
C SER A 54 12.59 -16.05 -3.51
N ILE A 55 11.66 -15.70 -4.40
CA ILE A 55 11.95 -15.46 -5.83
C ILE A 55 12.94 -14.30 -5.98
N LEU A 56 12.69 -13.19 -5.27
CA LEU A 56 13.59 -12.03 -5.29
C LEU A 56 14.99 -12.38 -4.77
N ALA A 57 15.10 -13.15 -3.68
CA ALA A 57 16.37 -13.62 -3.14
C ALA A 57 17.12 -14.53 -4.14
N PHE A 58 16.41 -15.41 -4.83
CA PHE A 58 16.98 -16.24 -5.90
C PHE A 58 17.52 -15.37 -7.05
N ILE A 59 16.76 -14.38 -7.52
CA ILE A 59 17.22 -13.45 -8.57
C ILE A 59 18.48 -12.69 -8.11
N LEU A 60 18.49 -12.18 -6.88
CA LEU A 60 19.64 -11.49 -6.31
C LEU A 60 20.87 -12.39 -6.21
N SER A 61 20.69 -13.69 -5.92
CA SER A 61 21.80 -14.65 -5.87
C SER A 61 22.50 -14.85 -7.22
N GLN A 62 21.79 -14.60 -8.32
CA GLN A 62 22.31 -14.72 -9.69
C GLN A 62 22.79 -13.38 -10.26
N THR A 63 22.54 -12.28 -9.56
CA THR A 63 22.83 -10.92 -10.04
C THR A 63 24.26 -10.50 -9.67
N ARG A 64 24.92 -9.72 -10.53
CA ARG A 64 26.25 -9.17 -10.22
C ARG A 64 26.18 -8.29 -8.97
N ARG A 65 27.20 -8.37 -8.11
CA ARG A 65 27.23 -7.68 -6.80
C ARG A 65 26.88 -6.18 -6.87
N GLN A 66 27.34 -5.46 -7.89
CA GLN A 66 27.05 -4.03 -8.06
C GLN A 66 25.58 -3.74 -8.41
N GLU A 67 24.98 -4.52 -9.30
CA GLU A 67 23.57 -4.40 -9.69
C GLU A 67 22.63 -4.81 -8.54
N GLY A 68 23.03 -5.83 -7.77
CA GLY A 68 22.29 -6.30 -6.60
C GLY A 68 22.14 -5.24 -5.50
N LEU A 69 23.19 -4.45 -5.24
CA LEU A 69 23.11 -3.35 -4.26
C LEU A 69 22.09 -2.28 -4.65
N GLY A 70 22.02 -1.93 -5.95
CA GLY A 70 21.02 -0.98 -6.44
C GLY A 70 19.59 -1.47 -6.24
N ILE A 71 19.33 -2.76 -6.47
CA ILE A 71 18.03 -3.39 -6.20
C ILE A 71 17.70 -3.32 -4.70
N LEU A 72 18.67 -3.65 -3.83
CA LEU A 72 18.48 -3.58 -2.38
C LEU A 72 18.16 -2.16 -1.91
N PHE A 73 18.86 -1.13 -2.40
CA PHE A 73 18.54 0.26 -2.04
C PHE A 73 17.16 0.68 -2.53
N TRP A 74 16.75 0.27 -3.73
CA TRP A 74 15.40 0.54 -4.22
C TRP A 74 14.32 -0.14 -3.35
N LEU A 75 14.58 -1.35 -2.86
CA LEU A 75 13.68 -2.05 -1.94
C LEU A 75 13.58 -1.39 -0.56
N LEU A 76 14.59 -0.63 -0.13
CA LEU A 76 14.56 0.11 1.13
C LEU A 76 13.80 1.45 1.03
N GLY A 77 13.45 1.85 -0.19
CA GLY A 77 12.68 3.04 -0.50
C GLY A 77 13.48 4.35 -0.46
N SER A 78 13.23 5.22 -1.42
CA SER A 78 13.91 6.53 -1.58
C SER A 78 12.96 7.56 -2.17
N LEU A 79 13.06 8.82 -1.74
CA LEU A 79 12.37 9.96 -2.35
C LEU A 79 13.26 10.72 -3.34
N GLU A 80 14.27 10.06 -3.91
CA GLU A 80 15.04 10.62 -5.01
C GLU A 80 14.15 10.80 -6.24
N ALA A 81 13.82 12.06 -6.54
CA ALA A 81 12.91 12.38 -7.62
C ALA A 81 13.55 12.11 -8.99
N PRO A 82 12.84 11.43 -9.92
CA PRO A 82 13.26 11.36 -11.30
C PRO A 82 13.18 12.74 -11.97
N SER A 83 13.71 12.85 -13.20
CA SER A 83 13.58 14.08 -13.99
C SER A 83 12.13 14.53 -14.14
N TYR A 84 11.87 15.85 -14.15
CA TYR A 84 10.51 16.42 -14.25
C TYR A 84 9.69 15.86 -15.42
N ALA A 85 10.34 15.58 -16.55
CA ALA A 85 9.71 14.98 -17.73
C ALA A 85 9.11 13.57 -17.45
N ARG A 86 9.68 12.82 -16.52
CA ARG A 86 9.16 11.51 -16.06
C ARG A 86 8.20 11.66 -14.88
N LEU A 87 8.44 12.63 -14.02
CA LEU A 87 7.63 12.85 -12.82
C LEU A 87 6.21 13.34 -13.15
N LEU A 88 6.07 14.29 -14.06
CA LEU A 88 4.79 14.93 -14.37
C LEU A 88 3.68 13.95 -14.84
N PRO A 89 3.92 13.04 -15.80
CA PRO A 89 2.89 12.07 -16.20
C PRO A 89 2.53 11.09 -15.08
N LEU A 90 3.50 10.70 -14.24
CA LEU A 90 3.26 9.83 -13.09
C LEU A 90 2.43 10.54 -12.01
N LEU A 91 2.69 11.82 -11.77
CA LEU A 91 1.87 12.64 -10.86
C LEU A 91 0.46 12.83 -11.37
N ALA A 92 0.28 13.06 -12.68
CA ALA A 92 -1.05 13.15 -13.29
C ALA A 92 -1.82 11.82 -13.11
N MET A 93 -1.17 10.68 -13.34
CA MET A 93 -1.76 9.37 -13.11
C MET A 93 -2.08 9.11 -11.63
N ALA A 94 -1.18 9.50 -10.72
CA ALA A 94 -1.44 9.37 -9.28
C ALA A 94 -2.64 10.24 -8.84
N ALA A 95 -2.74 11.46 -9.36
CA ALA A 95 -3.85 12.37 -9.09
C ALA A 95 -5.18 11.84 -9.62
N THR A 96 -5.22 11.25 -10.82
CA THR A 96 -6.46 10.66 -11.36
C THR A 96 -6.91 9.45 -10.54
N VAL A 97 -5.99 8.56 -10.16
CA VAL A 97 -6.32 7.41 -9.31
C VAL A 97 -6.78 7.85 -7.91
N LEU A 98 -6.11 8.83 -7.30
CA LEU A 98 -6.54 9.41 -6.02
C LEU A 98 -7.92 10.07 -6.12
N GLY A 99 -8.18 10.82 -7.19
CA GLY A 99 -9.49 11.43 -7.45
C GLY A 99 -10.59 10.37 -7.56
N ALA A 100 -10.33 9.27 -8.28
CA ALA A 100 -11.26 8.14 -8.38
C ALA A 100 -11.52 7.47 -7.02
N LEU A 101 -10.49 7.30 -6.19
CA LEU A 101 -10.63 6.77 -4.83
C LEU A 101 -11.47 7.69 -3.94
N PHE A 102 -11.29 9.01 -4.02
CA PHE A 102 -12.10 9.98 -3.28
C PHE A 102 -13.55 10.00 -3.76
N ALA A 103 -13.79 9.86 -5.07
CA ALA A 103 -15.13 9.76 -5.62
C ALA A 103 -15.89 8.51 -5.15
N LEU A 104 -15.18 7.42 -4.82
CA LEU A 104 -15.76 6.19 -4.26
C LEU A 104 -16.05 6.27 -2.75
N ALA A 105 -15.51 7.26 -2.04
CA ALA A 105 -15.66 7.38 -0.58
C ALA A 105 -17.12 7.32 -0.08
N PRO A 106 -18.10 8.02 -0.71
CA PRO A 106 -19.50 7.90 -0.33
C PRO A 106 -20.05 6.49 -0.44
N THR A 107 -19.66 5.77 -1.51
CA THR A 107 -20.11 4.42 -1.79
C THR A 107 -19.53 3.45 -0.76
N LEU A 108 -18.28 3.64 -0.34
CA LEU A 108 -17.65 2.84 0.73
C LEU A 108 -18.39 2.97 2.07
N ASN A 109 -18.91 4.15 2.40
CA ASN A 109 -19.78 4.31 3.58
C ASN A 109 -21.05 3.46 3.47
N LEU A 110 -21.67 3.39 2.29
CA LEU A 110 -22.86 2.55 2.09
C LEU A 110 -22.53 1.07 2.21
N LEU A 111 -21.40 0.62 1.67
CA LEU A 111 -20.94 -0.76 1.85
C LEU A 111 -20.64 -1.10 3.31
N SER A 112 -20.26 -0.12 4.14
CA SER A 112 -20.00 -0.35 5.56
C SER A 112 -21.27 -0.67 6.38
N LEU A 113 -22.46 -0.35 5.84
CA LEU A 113 -23.75 -0.72 6.43
C LEU A 113 -24.13 -2.19 6.17
N GLY A 114 -23.45 -2.85 5.24
CA GLY A 114 -23.72 -4.23 4.81
C GLY A 114 -24.13 -4.32 3.34
N ASP A 115 -24.13 -5.54 2.81
CA ASP A 115 -24.38 -5.80 1.40
C ASP A 115 -25.85 -5.63 1.02
N ASP A 116 -26.77 -6.02 1.89
CA ASP A 116 -28.21 -5.93 1.62
C ASP A 116 -28.71 -4.48 1.59
N PRO A 117 -28.36 -3.60 2.56
CA PRO A 117 -28.65 -2.17 2.46
C PRO A 117 -28.05 -1.53 1.20
N ALA A 118 -26.80 -1.85 0.86
CA ALA A 118 -26.17 -1.31 -0.34
C ALA A 118 -26.88 -1.73 -1.64
N ARG A 119 -27.31 -3.01 -1.74
CA ARG A 119 -28.12 -3.51 -2.87
C ARG A 119 -29.47 -2.82 -2.97
N SER A 120 -30.13 -2.54 -1.84
CA SER A 120 -31.42 -1.83 -1.82
C SER A 120 -31.33 -0.40 -2.37
N LEU A 121 -30.14 0.21 -2.29
CA LEU A 121 -29.84 1.54 -2.84
C LEU A 121 -29.35 1.49 -4.30
N GLY A 122 -29.45 0.33 -4.96
CA GLY A 122 -29.08 0.15 -6.37
C GLY A 122 -27.58 -0.06 -6.63
N LEU A 123 -26.78 -0.28 -5.57
CA LEU A 123 -25.36 -0.59 -5.73
C LEU A 123 -25.15 -2.09 -5.92
N ASP A 124 -24.12 -2.45 -6.69
CA ASP A 124 -23.57 -3.80 -6.70
C ASP A 124 -22.31 -3.83 -5.81
N PRO A 125 -22.40 -4.35 -4.56
CA PRO A 125 -21.27 -4.34 -3.61
C PRO A 125 -20.04 -5.06 -4.17
N THR A 126 -20.25 -6.10 -4.98
CA THR A 126 -19.17 -6.87 -5.58
C THR A 126 -18.41 -6.01 -6.58
N ARG A 127 -19.10 -5.32 -7.48
CA ARG A 127 -18.46 -4.42 -8.46
C ARG A 127 -17.73 -3.27 -7.79
N VAL A 128 -18.34 -2.65 -6.78
CA VAL A 128 -17.71 -1.54 -6.05
C VAL A 128 -16.43 -2.00 -5.33
N ARG A 129 -16.47 -3.16 -4.66
CA ARG A 129 -15.28 -3.75 -4.02
C ARG A 129 -14.17 -4.02 -5.03
N TRP A 130 -14.49 -4.64 -6.16
CA TRP A 130 -13.49 -4.88 -7.21
C TRP A 130 -12.90 -3.60 -7.78
N GLY A 131 -13.72 -2.60 -8.08
CA GLY A 131 -13.25 -1.29 -8.55
C GLY A 131 -12.31 -0.63 -7.53
N PHE A 132 -12.69 -0.64 -6.25
CA PHE A 132 -11.85 -0.09 -5.18
C PHE A 132 -10.53 -0.85 -5.00
N LEU A 133 -10.57 -2.19 -5.02
CA LEU A 133 -9.39 -3.03 -4.88
C LEU A 133 -8.42 -2.83 -6.07
N LEU A 134 -8.93 -2.71 -7.29
CA LEU A 134 -8.11 -2.44 -8.47
C LEU A 134 -7.47 -1.05 -8.42
N LEU A 135 -8.23 -0.01 -8.02
CA LEU A 135 -7.70 1.35 -7.87
C LEU A 135 -6.65 1.43 -6.78
N THR A 136 -6.85 0.76 -5.64
CA THR A 136 -5.85 0.73 -4.56
C THR A 136 -4.61 -0.07 -4.95
N ALA A 137 -4.74 -1.17 -5.69
CA ALA A 137 -3.60 -1.89 -6.27
C ALA A 137 -2.82 -1.02 -7.27
N ALA A 138 -3.51 -0.28 -8.14
CA ALA A 138 -2.88 0.64 -9.07
C ALA A 138 -2.16 1.80 -8.35
N ALA A 139 -2.81 2.42 -7.35
CA ALA A 139 -2.20 3.46 -6.52
C ALA A 139 -0.94 2.95 -5.81
N THR A 140 -1.00 1.73 -5.26
CA THR A 140 0.14 1.10 -4.58
C THR A 140 1.28 0.82 -5.55
N GLY A 141 0.99 0.26 -6.73
CA GLY A 141 1.99 0.02 -7.77
C GLY A 141 2.68 1.30 -8.24
N LEU A 142 1.92 2.39 -8.43
CA LEU A 142 2.47 3.71 -8.76
C LEU A 142 3.34 4.27 -7.65
N ALA A 143 2.91 4.16 -6.39
CA ALA A 143 3.69 4.62 -5.23
C ALA A 143 5.01 3.86 -5.09
N VAL A 144 4.97 2.52 -5.27
CA VAL A 144 6.16 1.65 -5.22
C VAL A 144 7.10 1.91 -6.39
N THR A 145 6.57 2.19 -7.58
CA THR A 145 7.40 2.56 -8.74
C THR A 145 8.22 3.81 -8.48
N LEU A 146 7.57 4.82 -7.90
CA LEU A 146 8.18 6.13 -7.68
C LEU A 146 9.20 6.12 -6.55
N ASN A 147 8.89 5.44 -5.45
CA ASN A 147 9.61 5.62 -4.20
C ASN A 147 10.21 4.34 -3.62
N GLY A 148 10.10 3.20 -4.33
CA GLY A 148 10.40 1.90 -3.77
C GLY A 148 9.41 1.49 -2.67
N VAL A 149 9.80 0.54 -1.81
CA VAL A 149 8.91 0.01 -0.78
C VAL A 149 8.97 0.88 0.48
N VAL A 150 7.83 1.46 0.87
CA VAL A 150 7.67 2.23 2.11
C VAL A 150 6.67 1.51 3.03
N PRO A 151 7.15 0.68 3.98
CA PRO A 151 6.27 -0.17 4.79
C PRO A 151 5.54 0.62 5.88
N PHE A 152 4.50 -0.01 6.45
CA PHE A 152 3.68 0.44 7.60
C PHE A 152 2.83 1.70 7.41
N VAL A 153 3.12 2.59 6.46
CA VAL A 153 2.32 3.82 6.23
C VAL A 153 0.84 3.49 6.05
N GLY A 154 0.51 2.51 5.20
CA GLY A 154 -0.86 2.07 4.93
C GLY A 154 -1.58 1.39 6.11
N LEU A 155 -0.87 1.04 7.19
CA LEU A 155 -1.47 0.47 8.41
C LEU A 155 -1.61 1.55 9.49
N VAL A 156 -0.56 2.33 9.73
CA VAL A 156 -0.49 3.35 10.78
C VAL A 156 -1.43 4.51 10.48
N VAL A 157 -1.32 5.06 9.27
CA VAL A 157 -1.94 6.33 8.91
C VAL A 157 -3.47 6.27 8.87
N PRO A 158 -4.11 5.27 8.23
CA PRO A 158 -5.57 5.19 8.23
C PRO A 158 -6.16 4.96 9.62
N HIS A 159 -5.39 4.33 10.52
CA HIS A 159 -5.82 4.16 11.90
C HIS A 159 -5.77 5.49 12.67
N ALA A 160 -4.70 6.26 12.52
CA ALA A 160 -4.60 7.61 13.07
C ALA A 160 -5.69 8.55 12.50
N ALA A 161 -5.93 8.51 11.19
CA ALA A 161 -6.98 9.30 10.55
C ALA A 161 -8.37 8.95 11.09
N ARG A 162 -8.66 7.67 11.33
CA ARG A 162 -9.93 7.24 11.93
C ARG A 162 -10.11 7.71 13.37
N LEU A 163 -9.04 7.79 14.16
CA LEU A 163 -9.10 8.35 15.51
C LEU A 163 -9.42 9.86 15.51
N LEU A 164 -9.01 10.58 14.47
CA LEU A 164 -9.20 12.03 14.34
C LEU A 164 -10.51 12.43 13.64
N ALA A 165 -10.89 11.71 12.58
CA ALA A 165 -12.02 12.05 11.72
C ALA A 165 -13.24 11.11 11.86
N GLY A 166 -13.12 10.02 12.62
CA GLY A 166 -14.13 8.98 12.74
C GLY A 166 -14.14 7.99 11.58
N PHE A 167 -15.25 7.27 11.41
CA PHE A 167 -15.41 6.18 10.44
C PHE A 167 -15.99 6.61 9.08
N ASP A 168 -16.25 7.91 8.88
CA ASP A 168 -16.71 8.45 7.58
C ASP A 168 -15.55 8.48 6.57
N HIS A 169 -15.62 7.62 5.55
CA HIS A 169 -14.59 7.53 4.50
C HIS A 169 -14.38 8.84 3.74
N ARG A 170 -15.40 9.71 3.65
CA ARG A 170 -15.28 11.02 2.97
C ARG A 170 -14.30 11.94 3.68
N ARG A 171 -14.13 11.78 5.00
CA ARG A 171 -13.19 12.55 5.82
C ARG A 171 -11.92 11.76 6.09
N ALA A 172 -12.05 10.47 6.38
CA ALA A 172 -10.92 9.60 6.72
C ALA A 172 -9.96 9.41 5.55
N LEU A 173 -10.43 9.29 4.30
CA LEU A 173 -9.56 9.12 3.13
C LEU A 173 -8.68 10.34 2.84
N PRO A 174 -9.21 11.58 2.70
CA PRO A 174 -8.35 12.74 2.46
C PRO A 174 -7.42 13.02 3.65
N LEU A 175 -7.89 12.81 4.88
CA LEU A 175 -7.03 12.94 6.06
C LEU A 175 -5.92 11.88 6.07
N SER A 176 -6.20 10.64 5.65
CA SER A 176 -5.18 9.59 5.52
C SER A 176 -4.14 9.95 4.44
N ALA A 177 -4.57 10.48 3.31
CA ALA A 177 -3.65 10.92 2.26
C ALA A 177 -2.73 12.05 2.77
N PHE A 178 -3.29 13.03 3.48
CA PHE A 178 -2.54 14.13 4.05
C PHE A 178 -1.55 13.68 5.14
N LEU A 179 -2.03 12.92 6.14
CA LEU A 179 -1.18 12.41 7.22
C LEU A 179 -0.09 11.46 6.70
N GLY A 180 -0.38 10.71 5.64
CA GLY A 180 0.59 9.86 4.96
C GLY A 180 1.71 10.66 4.31
N ALA A 181 1.35 11.73 3.59
CA ALA A 181 2.33 12.65 3.01
C ALA A 181 3.21 13.29 4.10
N VAL A 182 2.60 13.79 5.19
CA VAL A 182 3.34 14.37 6.32
C VAL A 182 4.29 13.35 6.95
N LEU A 183 3.83 12.13 7.21
CA LEU A 183 4.66 11.08 7.81
C LEU A 183 5.85 10.71 6.92
N VAL A 184 5.63 10.54 5.62
CA VAL A 184 6.68 10.14 4.67
C VAL A 184 7.70 11.25 4.47
N VAL A 185 7.26 12.51 4.34
CA VAL A 185 8.16 13.67 4.22
C VAL A 185 8.98 13.86 5.51
N ALA A 186 8.35 13.70 6.68
CA ALA A 186 9.06 13.77 7.95
C ALA A 186 10.09 12.64 8.09
N ALA A 187 9.74 11.42 7.69
CA ALA A 187 10.64 10.27 7.73
C ALA A 187 11.83 10.45 6.78
N ASP A 188 11.62 10.98 5.58
CA ASP A 188 12.70 11.32 4.64
C ASP A 188 13.60 12.44 5.18
N GLY A 189 13.03 13.50 5.77
CA GLY A 189 13.80 14.56 6.41
C GLY A 189 14.67 14.05 7.57
N VAL A 190 14.16 13.12 8.38
CA VAL A 190 14.96 12.44 9.42
C VAL A 190 16.05 11.58 8.79
N GLY A 191 15.72 10.80 7.75
CA GLY A 191 16.66 9.92 7.07
C GLY A 191 17.87 10.66 6.48
N ARG A 192 17.65 11.87 5.94
CA ARG A 192 18.71 12.72 5.36
C ARG A 192 19.55 13.47 6.39
N THR A 193 19.04 13.69 7.60
CA THR A 193 19.71 14.55 8.60
C THR A 193 20.48 13.78 9.66
N VAL A 194 20.04 12.58 10.05
CA VAL A 194 20.61 11.86 11.21
C VAL A 194 22.03 11.35 10.97
N ARG A 195 22.40 10.96 9.75
CA ARG A 195 23.76 10.44 9.42
C ARG A 195 24.41 11.11 8.21
N ALA A 196 24.10 12.38 7.95
CA ALA A 196 24.73 13.12 6.86
C ALA A 196 26.27 12.99 6.89
N PRO A 197 26.94 12.67 5.76
CA PRO A 197 26.44 12.66 4.38
C PRO A 197 25.78 11.35 3.91
N GLU A 198 25.75 10.31 4.73
CA GLU A 198 25.09 9.04 4.39
C GLU A 198 23.58 9.13 4.64
N GLU A 199 22.77 8.94 3.60
CA GLU A 199 21.31 8.99 3.70
C GLU A 199 20.75 7.65 4.17
N ILE A 200 19.88 7.68 5.17
CA ILE A 200 19.11 6.50 5.59
C ILE A 200 17.85 6.42 4.72
N PRO A 201 17.60 5.29 4.04
CA PRO A 201 16.40 5.10 3.22
C PRO A 201 15.11 5.33 4.01
N VAL A 202 14.14 6.03 3.41
CA VAL A 202 12.89 6.40 4.09
C VAL A 202 12.10 5.19 4.59
N GLY A 203 12.15 4.05 3.87
CA GLY A 203 11.45 2.83 4.28
C GLY A 203 12.03 2.20 5.55
N VAL A 204 13.32 2.41 5.85
CA VAL A 204 13.93 2.00 7.13
C VAL A 204 13.36 2.85 8.26
N VAL A 205 13.31 4.17 8.07
CA VAL A 205 12.78 5.10 9.08
C VAL A 205 11.30 4.81 9.36
N THR A 206 10.48 4.62 8.33
CA THR A 206 9.05 4.30 8.53
C THR A 206 8.84 2.93 9.15
N ALA A 207 9.69 1.93 8.86
CA ALA A 207 9.63 0.62 9.51
C ALA A 207 9.95 0.69 11.01
N LEU A 208 10.99 1.45 11.39
CA LEU A 208 11.40 1.62 12.79
C LEU A 208 10.32 2.28 13.65
N VAL A 209 9.50 3.17 13.06
CA VAL A 209 8.37 3.80 13.76
C VAL A 209 7.11 2.93 13.69
N GLY A 210 6.82 2.39 12.51
CA GLY A 210 5.58 1.68 12.24
C GLY A 210 5.47 0.31 12.91
N ALA A 211 6.57 -0.45 12.99
CA ALA A 211 6.55 -1.77 13.60
C ALA A 211 6.23 -1.71 15.11
N PRO A 212 6.88 -0.86 15.94
CA PRO A 212 6.50 -0.69 17.34
C PRO A 212 5.05 -0.22 17.51
N PHE A 213 4.59 0.73 16.68
CA PHE A 213 3.21 1.20 16.72
C PHE A 213 2.21 0.05 16.49
N PHE A 214 2.46 -0.78 15.48
CA PHE A 214 1.60 -1.92 15.17
C PHE A 214 1.60 -2.98 16.27
N LEU A 215 2.76 -3.27 16.87
CA LEU A 215 2.87 -4.19 18.01
C LEU A 215 2.08 -3.70 19.24
N VAL A 216 2.13 -2.40 19.53
CA VAL A 216 1.35 -1.79 20.62
C VAL A 216 -0.15 -1.89 20.32
N LEU A 217 -0.56 -1.63 19.08
CA LEU A 217 -1.96 -1.75 18.67
C LEU A 217 -2.48 -3.19 18.81
N LEU A 218 -1.72 -4.18 18.35
CA LEU A 218 -2.06 -5.61 18.47
C LEU A 218 -2.22 -6.03 19.94
N ARG A 219 -1.33 -5.56 20.81
CA ARG A 219 -1.42 -5.83 22.26
C ARG A 219 -2.69 -5.25 22.88
N ARG A 220 -3.11 -4.05 22.46
CA ARG A 220 -4.33 -3.40 22.95
C ARG A 220 -5.60 -4.13 22.51
N GLU A 221 -5.68 -4.57 21.26
CA GLU A 221 -6.85 -5.31 20.75
C GLU A 221 -6.98 -6.69 21.40
N ARG A 222 -5.87 -7.39 21.64
CA ARG A 222 -5.89 -8.67 22.38
C ARG A 222 -6.47 -8.51 23.79
N ASN A 223 -6.13 -7.44 24.49
CA ASN A 223 -6.63 -7.17 25.84
C ASN A 223 -8.12 -6.81 25.91
N LYS A 224 -8.78 -6.55 24.76
CA LYS A 224 -10.24 -6.36 24.70
C LYS A 224 -11.00 -7.67 24.44
N LEU A 225 -10.30 -8.71 24.00
CA LEU A 225 -10.86 -10.02 23.64
C LEU A 225 -10.70 -11.08 24.75
N GLY A 226 -9.94 -10.76 25.81
CA GLY A 226 -9.82 -11.58 27.01
C GLY A 226 -10.31 -10.81 28.22
#